data_AF-A0A7V9NUR1-F1
#
_entry.id   AF-A0A7V9NUR1-F1
#
_cell.length_a   1.000
_cell.length_b   1.000
_cell.length_c   1.000
_cell.angle_alpha   90.00
_cell.angle_beta   90.00
_cell.angle_gamma   90.00
#
_symmetry.space_group_name_H-M   'P 1'
#
loop_
_entity.id
_entity.type
_entity.pdbx_description
1 polymer ?
#
loop_
_entity_poly.entity_id
_entity_poly.type
_entity_poly.pdbx_seq_one_letter_code
_entity_poly.pdbx_strand_id
1 'polypeptide(L)'
;MAMRPDTDELLLAIRRADESEAQAAALIHALQQTLIPPTPPRVPGLDVAAVYRPAIGEVGGDFYDVFEVAEGDWCVALGDVSGKGTDAAIVTSTARHVVRSNALRHPQPSDLLRVLNAALVEHPTDRFCTVVIVRLRYVDGAWIASMSSGGHPFPVLTRHGSATNLGRPGSLLGLFDDVEFHDVSIKLARGDSLVLYTDGMVEGRNHQDEFYGEARLLGALIQPAASAEDLANQAVADVMTFQTSHARDDIALVVIRNA
;
A
#
# COMPACT_ATOMS: atom_id res chain seq x y z
N MET A 1 -40.27 28.12 -38.23
CA MET A 1 -39.08 27.91 -39.08
C MET A 1 -37.93 27.60 -38.13
N ALA A 2 -37.63 26.32 -37.90
CA ALA A 2 -36.60 25.92 -36.94
C ALA A 2 -35.22 26.25 -37.54
N MET A 3 -34.50 27.18 -36.92
CA MET A 3 -33.12 27.50 -37.27
C MET A 3 -32.28 26.24 -37.02
N ARG A 4 -31.77 25.63 -38.08
CA ARG A 4 -30.76 24.57 -37.94
C ARG A 4 -29.51 25.23 -37.34
N PRO A 5 -28.91 24.67 -36.28
CA PRO A 5 -27.69 25.22 -35.71
C PRO A 5 -26.61 25.29 -36.80
N ASP A 6 -25.86 26.40 -36.81
CA ASP A 6 -24.78 26.61 -37.76
C ASP A 6 -23.66 25.59 -37.49
N THR A 7 -23.11 24.99 -38.53
CA THR A 7 -22.17 23.85 -38.40
C THR A 7 -20.91 24.26 -37.64
N ASP A 8 -20.49 25.51 -37.80
CA ASP A 8 -19.33 26.09 -37.13
C ASP A 8 -19.57 26.31 -35.62
N GLU A 9 -20.79 26.62 -35.21
CA GLU A 9 -21.17 26.79 -33.81
C GLU A 9 -21.18 25.44 -33.08
N LEU A 10 -21.64 24.39 -33.75
CA LEU A 10 -21.62 23.01 -33.23
C LEU A 10 -20.18 22.49 -33.08
N LEU A 11 -19.31 22.74 -34.08
CA LEU A 11 -17.90 22.36 -34.03
C LEU A 11 -17.13 23.09 -32.92
N LEU A 12 -17.44 24.37 -32.69
CA LEU A 12 -16.83 25.13 -31.60
C LEU A 12 -17.29 24.63 -30.22
N ALA A 13 -18.56 24.25 -30.08
CA ALA A 13 -19.09 23.66 -28.86
C ALA A 13 -18.44 22.30 -28.55
N ILE A 14 -18.27 21.44 -29.57
CA ILE A 14 -17.58 20.15 -29.42
C ILE A 14 -16.13 20.37 -28.98
N ARG A 15 -15.37 21.27 -29.64
CA ARG A 15 -13.98 21.53 -29.23
C ARG A 15 -13.86 22.05 -27.80
N ARG A 16 -14.77 22.92 -27.37
CA ARG A 16 -14.78 23.43 -25.98
C ARG A 16 -15.09 22.32 -24.98
N ALA A 17 -15.99 21.40 -25.33
CA ALA A 17 -16.27 20.21 -24.51
C ALA A 17 -15.03 19.31 -24.42
N ASP A 18 -14.39 19.00 -25.55
CA ASP A 18 -13.17 18.19 -25.61
C ASP A 18 -12.02 18.83 -24.80
N GLU A 19 -11.81 20.15 -24.93
CA GLU A 19 -10.80 20.89 -24.16
C GLU A 19 -11.11 20.88 -22.66
N SER A 20 -12.38 21.05 -22.28
CA SER A 20 -12.80 20.99 -20.88
C SER A 20 -12.63 19.59 -20.29
N GLU A 21 -12.95 18.54 -21.04
CA GLU A 21 -12.75 17.15 -20.63
C GLU A 21 -11.26 16.84 -20.48
N ALA A 22 -10.43 17.29 -21.43
CA ALA A 22 -8.98 17.12 -21.35
C ALA A 22 -8.37 17.85 -20.15
N GLN A 23 -8.84 19.07 -19.84
CA GLN A 23 -8.40 19.82 -18.65
C GLN A 23 -8.82 19.14 -17.36
N ALA A 24 -10.06 18.63 -17.28
CA ALA A 24 -10.55 17.89 -16.12
C ALA A 24 -9.73 16.59 -15.92
N ALA A 25 -9.49 15.84 -16.99
CA ALA A 25 -8.66 14.63 -16.95
C ALA A 25 -7.22 14.93 -16.49
N ALA A 26 -6.61 16.02 -16.99
CA ALA A 26 -5.27 16.43 -16.58
C ALA A 26 -5.21 16.83 -15.10
N LEU A 27 -6.22 17.53 -14.59
CA LEU A 27 -6.30 17.90 -13.16
C LEU A 27 -6.49 16.67 -12.27
N ILE A 28 -7.39 15.76 -12.65
CA ILE A 28 -7.61 14.49 -11.94
C ILE A 28 -6.30 13.71 -11.91
N HIS A 29 -5.61 13.58 -13.04
CA HIS A 29 -4.32 12.91 -13.12
C HIS A 29 -3.26 13.57 -12.23
N ALA A 30 -3.18 14.91 -12.21
CA ALA A 30 -2.23 15.61 -11.35
C ALA A 30 -2.51 15.41 -9.86
N LEU A 31 -3.78 15.45 -9.43
CA LEU A 31 -4.18 15.13 -8.05
C LEU A 31 -3.86 13.68 -7.71
N GLN A 32 -4.13 12.78 -8.64
CA GLN A 32 -3.81 11.37 -8.56
C GLN A 32 -2.31 11.09 -8.38
N GLN A 33 -1.44 11.84 -9.06
CA GLN A 33 0.02 11.74 -8.89
C GLN A 33 0.47 12.11 -7.47
N THR A 34 -0.28 12.94 -6.73
CA THR A 34 0.04 13.26 -5.33
C THR A 34 -0.24 12.09 -4.38
N LEU A 35 -1.01 11.10 -4.82
CA LEU A 35 -1.34 9.91 -4.05
C LEU A 35 -0.29 8.81 -4.22
N ILE A 36 0.61 8.93 -5.20
CA ILE A 36 1.75 8.03 -5.35
C ILE A 36 2.55 8.05 -4.05
N PRO A 37 2.80 6.87 -3.45
CA PRO A 37 3.60 6.78 -2.24
C PRO A 37 5.00 7.41 -2.43
N PRO A 38 5.47 8.22 -1.47
CA PRO A 38 6.78 8.85 -1.55
C PRO A 38 7.89 7.81 -1.45
N THR A 39 9.06 8.11 -2.01
CA THR A 39 10.26 7.31 -1.75
C THR A 39 10.48 7.19 -0.23
N PRO A 40 10.72 5.98 0.31
CA PRO A 40 10.96 5.80 1.72
C PRO A 40 12.13 6.67 2.21
N PRO A 41 12.00 7.32 3.39
CA PRO A 41 13.08 8.08 3.99
C PRO A 41 14.22 7.14 4.44
N ARG A 42 15.39 7.71 4.68
CA ARG A 42 16.48 6.98 5.33
C ARG A 42 16.13 6.73 6.80
N VAL A 43 16.15 5.47 7.21
CA VAL A 43 15.98 5.06 8.60
C VAL A 43 17.35 4.67 9.17
N PRO A 44 17.89 5.39 10.18
CA PRO A 44 19.23 5.09 10.69
C PRO A 44 19.37 3.62 11.15
N GLY A 45 20.29 2.87 10.57
CA GLY A 45 20.53 1.46 10.94
C GLY A 45 19.54 0.46 10.34
N LEU A 46 18.62 0.89 9.47
CA LEU A 46 17.79 0.00 8.65
C LEU A 46 17.95 0.37 7.17
N ASP A 47 18.03 -0.65 6.33
CA ASP A 47 17.94 -0.52 4.87
C ASP A 47 16.47 -0.68 4.47
N VAL A 48 15.87 0.35 3.87
CA VAL A 48 14.44 0.39 3.56
C VAL A 48 14.27 0.69 2.08
N ALA A 49 13.51 -0.16 1.39
CA ALA A 49 13.16 0.02 0.00
C ALA A 49 11.65 -0.21 -0.19
N ALA A 50 11.09 0.42 -1.21
CA ALA A 50 9.72 0.19 -1.60
C ALA A 50 9.58 0.19 -3.12
N VAL A 51 8.68 -0.65 -3.62
CA VAL A 51 8.30 -0.69 -5.03
C VAL A 51 6.80 -0.47 -5.11
N TYR A 52 6.39 0.49 -5.93
CA TYR A 52 5.00 0.74 -6.26
C TYR A 52 4.82 0.68 -7.77
N ARG A 53 3.86 -0.11 -8.25
CA ARG A 53 3.51 -0.23 -9.66
C ARG A 53 1.99 -0.15 -9.79
N PRO A 54 1.45 0.99 -10.25
CA PRO A 54 0.02 1.09 -10.46
C PRO A 54 -0.42 0.28 -11.68
N ALA A 55 -1.66 -0.23 -11.65
CA ALA A 55 -2.34 -0.79 -12.80
C ALA A 55 -2.59 0.30 -13.86
N ILE A 56 -2.70 -0.10 -15.13
CA ILE A 56 -2.82 0.85 -16.24
C ILE A 56 -4.15 1.62 -16.15
N GLY A 57 -4.06 2.96 -16.12
CA GLY A 57 -5.16 3.85 -16.45
C GLY A 57 -5.84 4.60 -15.30
N GLU A 58 -5.61 4.23 -14.04
CA GLU A 58 -6.21 4.88 -12.87
C GLU A 58 -5.27 4.85 -11.65
N VAL A 59 -5.52 5.70 -10.65
CA VAL A 59 -4.84 5.54 -9.34
C VAL A 59 -5.37 4.33 -8.61
N GLY A 60 -4.43 3.52 -8.18
CA GLY A 60 -4.67 2.31 -7.43
C GLY A 60 -5.19 2.56 -6.01
N GLY A 61 -5.86 1.54 -5.47
CA GLY A 61 -6.25 1.49 -4.06
C GLY A 61 -5.03 1.35 -3.14
N ASP A 62 -3.98 0.69 -3.63
CA ASP A 62 -2.71 0.47 -2.94
C ASP A 62 -2.00 1.76 -2.52
N PHE A 63 -1.56 1.79 -1.26
CA PHE A 63 -0.72 2.85 -0.73
C PHE A 63 0.26 2.34 0.32
N TYR A 64 1.37 3.07 0.48
CA TYR A 64 2.21 2.96 1.66
C TYR A 64 2.65 4.33 2.17
N ASP A 65 3.07 4.37 3.43
CA ASP A 65 3.78 5.50 4.02
C ASP A 65 4.83 4.99 5.01
N VAL A 66 6.01 5.60 5.00
CA VAL A 66 7.11 5.33 5.92
C VAL A 66 7.56 6.66 6.50
N PHE A 67 7.45 6.82 7.82
CA PHE A 67 7.76 8.10 8.45
C PHE A 67 8.24 7.98 9.89
N GLU A 68 9.08 8.93 10.28
CA GLU A 68 9.50 9.09 11.67
C GLU A 68 8.36 9.74 12.47
N VAL A 69 8.05 9.16 13.61
CA VAL A 69 7.04 9.66 14.53
C VAL A 69 7.66 10.44 15.67
N ALA A 70 8.80 9.94 16.16
CA ALA A 70 9.70 10.58 17.10
C ALA A 70 11.11 10.01 16.89
N GLU A 71 12.13 10.59 17.53
CA GLU A 71 13.52 10.14 17.39
C GLU A 71 13.65 8.63 17.67
N GLY A 72 14.09 7.87 16.65
CA GLY A 72 14.28 6.42 16.75
C GLY A 72 12.99 5.59 16.76
N ASP A 73 11.85 6.21 16.42
CA ASP A 73 10.54 5.60 16.41
C ASP A 73 9.82 5.86 15.08
N TRP A 74 9.63 4.79 14.29
CA TRP A 74 9.18 4.86 12.91
C TRP A 74 7.89 4.08 12.71
N CYS A 75 7.03 4.61 11.84
CA CYS A 75 5.79 3.98 11.43
C CYS A 75 5.84 3.64 9.95
N VAL A 76 5.41 2.43 9.63
CA VAL A 76 5.17 1.95 8.26
C VAL A 76 3.71 1.55 8.17
N ALA A 77 3.00 2.11 7.21
CA ALA A 77 1.65 1.69 6.87
C ALA A 77 1.65 1.22 5.42
N LEU A 78 0.98 0.10 5.17
CA LEU A 78 0.70 -0.42 3.84
C LEU A 78 -0.77 -0.83 3.82
N GLY A 79 -1.48 -0.49 2.76
CA GLY A 79 -2.88 -0.86 2.65
C GLY A 79 -3.38 -0.82 1.22
N ASP A 80 -4.56 -1.36 1.04
CA ASP A 80 -5.31 -1.36 -0.21
C ASP A 80 -6.77 -0.95 0.05
N VAL A 81 -7.32 -0.15 -0.85
CA VAL A 81 -8.68 0.36 -0.79
C VAL A 81 -9.51 -0.32 -1.87
N SER A 82 -10.69 -0.83 -1.50
CA SER A 82 -11.57 -1.52 -2.42
C SER A 82 -11.97 -0.66 -3.63
N GLY A 83 -11.67 -1.11 -4.85
CA GLY A 83 -12.04 -0.43 -6.08
C GLY A 83 -11.06 0.66 -6.51
N LYS A 84 -11.43 1.50 -7.47
CA LYS A 84 -10.55 2.47 -8.12
C LYS A 84 -11.24 3.82 -8.32
N GLY A 85 -10.47 4.82 -8.72
CA GLY A 85 -10.97 6.16 -9.03
C GLY A 85 -11.03 7.09 -7.82
N THR A 86 -11.90 8.09 -7.89
CA THR A 86 -11.88 9.25 -6.97
C THR A 86 -12.24 8.88 -5.52
N ASP A 87 -13.21 8.00 -5.31
CA ASP A 87 -13.61 7.59 -3.95
C ASP A 87 -12.50 6.79 -3.26
N ALA A 88 -11.85 5.88 -4.01
CA ALA A 88 -10.69 5.13 -3.51
C ALA A 88 -9.55 6.08 -3.13
N ALA A 89 -9.25 7.05 -4.00
CA ALA A 89 -8.26 8.09 -3.74
C ALA A 89 -8.55 8.92 -2.46
N ILE A 90 -9.82 9.26 -2.19
CA ILE A 90 -10.22 9.97 -0.97
C ILE A 90 -9.96 9.11 0.27
N VAL A 91 -10.35 7.84 0.24
CA VAL A 91 -10.12 6.89 1.35
C VAL A 91 -8.64 6.67 1.57
N THR A 92 -7.84 6.49 0.51
CA THR A 92 -6.38 6.36 0.58
C THR A 92 -5.74 7.59 1.24
N SER A 93 -6.14 8.79 0.81
CA SER A 93 -5.64 10.04 1.40
C SER A 93 -6.00 10.18 2.88
N THR A 94 -7.25 9.86 3.21
CA THR A 94 -7.76 9.86 4.59
C THR A 94 -7.00 8.88 5.45
N ALA A 95 -6.79 7.65 4.97
CA ALA A 95 -6.07 6.63 5.70
C ALA A 95 -4.64 7.05 6.01
N ARG A 96 -3.90 7.52 5.00
CA ARG A 96 -2.53 8.03 5.18
C ARG A 96 -2.49 9.19 6.18
N HIS A 97 -3.40 10.16 6.06
CA HIS A 97 -3.43 11.32 6.94
C HIS A 97 -3.79 10.98 8.39
N VAL A 98 -4.82 10.15 8.59
CA VAL A 98 -5.27 9.73 9.93
C VAL A 98 -4.17 8.94 10.61
N VAL A 99 -3.56 7.96 9.93
CA VAL A 99 -2.43 7.21 10.47
C VAL A 99 -1.30 8.15 10.87
N ARG A 100 -0.88 9.05 9.97
CA ARG A 100 0.25 9.95 10.21
C ARG A 100 0.01 10.92 11.36
N SER A 101 -1.17 11.54 11.41
CA SER A 101 -1.51 12.55 12.42
C SER A 101 -1.75 11.97 13.82
N ASN A 102 -2.12 10.69 13.91
CA ASN A 102 -2.43 10.02 15.17
C ASN A 102 -1.31 9.09 15.68
N ALA A 103 -0.32 8.75 14.85
CA ALA A 103 0.76 7.83 15.21
C ALA A 103 1.56 8.23 16.46
N LEU A 104 1.67 9.53 16.77
CA LEU A 104 2.35 10.00 17.98
C LEU A 104 1.54 9.70 19.26
N ARG A 105 0.21 9.77 19.18
CA ARG A 105 -0.70 9.57 20.31
C ARG A 105 -1.04 8.10 20.55
N HIS A 106 -0.93 7.27 19.51
CA HIS A 106 -1.27 5.85 19.54
C HIS A 106 -0.05 5.01 19.13
N PRO A 107 0.86 4.68 20.07
CA PRO A 107 2.07 3.91 19.78
C PRO A 107 1.79 2.45 19.43
N GLN A 108 0.65 1.91 19.87
CA GLN A 108 0.22 0.54 19.57
C GLN A 108 -0.43 0.50 18.18
N PRO A 109 0.04 -0.36 17.25
CA PRO A 109 -0.54 -0.47 15.91
C PRO A 109 -2.04 -0.77 15.93
N SER A 110 -2.50 -1.65 16.82
CA SER A 110 -3.92 -1.99 16.97
C SER A 110 -4.78 -0.78 17.38
N ASP A 111 -4.31 0.08 18.28
CA ASP A 111 -5.02 1.30 18.65
C ASP A 111 -5.10 2.28 17.47
N LEU A 112 -4.01 2.40 16.71
CA LEU A 112 -3.98 3.27 15.53
C LEU A 112 -4.93 2.76 14.43
N LEU A 113 -5.06 1.44 14.26
CA LEU A 113 -6.08 0.85 13.37
C LEU A 113 -7.51 1.14 13.86
N ARG A 114 -7.78 1.16 15.18
CA ARG A 114 -9.11 1.55 15.70
C ARG A 114 -9.44 3.00 15.39
N VAL A 115 -8.48 3.90 15.56
CA VAL A 115 -8.64 5.32 15.21
C VAL A 115 -8.90 5.48 13.71
N LEU A 116 -8.15 4.74 12.88
CA LEU A 116 -8.36 4.72 11.45
C LEU A 116 -9.76 4.20 11.09
N ASN A 117 -10.20 3.08 11.68
CA ASN A 117 -11.52 2.53 11.42
C ASN A 117 -12.63 3.53 11.75
N ALA A 118 -12.57 4.18 12.91
CA ALA A 118 -13.55 5.18 13.31
C ALA A 118 -13.65 6.33 12.29
N ALA A 119 -12.50 6.83 11.82
CA ALA A 119 -12.48 7.89 10.81
C ALA A 119 -13.03 7.45 9.44
N LEU A 120 -12.84 6.18 9.07
CA LEU A 120 -13.33 5.65 7.80
C LEU A 120 -14.82 5.32 7.81
N VAL A 121 -15.36 4.85 8.94
CA VAL A 121 -16.81 4.59 9.10
C VAL A 121 -17.63 5.89 9.03
N GLU A 122 -17.06 7.02 9.47
CA GLU A 122 -17.71 8.33 9.36
C GLU A 122 -17.70 8.89 7.92
N HIS A 123 -16.87 8.35 7.03
CA HIS A 123 -16.77 8.81 5.66
C HIS A 123 -17.99 8.33 4.85
N PRO A 124 -18.67 9.20 4.08
CA PRO A 124 -19.90 8.85 3.34
C PRO A 124 -19.57 8.06 2.06
N THR A 125 -19.03 6.86 2.21
CA THR A 125 -18.61 5.98 1.11
C THR A 125 -18.87 4.52 1.48
N ASP A 126 -19.12 3.66 0.49
CA ASP A 126 -19.25 2.21 0.66
C ASP A 126 -17.91 1.46 0.56
N ARG A 127 -16.82 2.23 0.46
CA ARG A 127 -15.46 1.75 0.31
C ARG A 127 -14.90 1.31 1.65
N PHE A 128 -14.16 0.21 1.62
CA PHE A 128 -13.41 -0.30 2.75
C PHE A 128 -11.94 -0.40 2.39
N CYS A 129 -11.09 -0.59 3.39
CA CYS A 129 -9.67 -0.83 3.16
C CYS A 129 -9.12 -1.95 4.02
N THR A 130 -8.08 -2.59 3.49
CA THR A 130 -7.19 -3.46 4.24
C THR A 130 -5.95 -2.63 4.60
N VAL A 131 -5.47 -2.71 5.83
CA VAL A 131 -4.25 -2.01 6.25
C VAL A 131 -3.43 -2.86 7.21
N VAL A 132 -2.12 -2.88 7.01
CA VAL A 132 -1.16 -3.31 8.03
C VAL A 132 -0.35 -2.10 8.51
N ILE A 133 -0.19 -2.01 9.83
CA ILE A 133 0.68 -1.02 10.47
C ILE A 133 1.83 -1.75 11.15
N VAL A 134 3.05 -1.30 10.90
CA VAL A 134 4.26 -1.72 11.59
C VAL A 134 4.90 -0.52 12.28
N ARG A 135 5.18 -0.67 13.57
CA ARG A 135 5.93 0.27 14.38
C ARG A 135 7.33 -0.27 14.66
N LEU A 136 8.35 0.46 14.24
CA LEU A 136 9.75 0.11 14.45
C LEU A 136 10.34 1.02 15.52
N ARG A 137 10.77 0.45 16.64
CA ARG A 137 11.42 1.19 17.73
C ARG A 137 12.79 0.61 18.01
N TYR A 138 13.77 1.49 18.17
CA TYR A 138 15.10 1.10 18.62
C TYR A 138 15.15 1.14 20.15
N VAL A 139 15.20 -0.04 20.80
CA VAL A 139 15.16 -0.20 22.26
C VAL A 139 16.33 -1.10 22.67
N ASP A 140 17.12 -0.65 23.65
CA ASP A 140 18.24 -1.40 24.23
C ASP A 140 19.20 -2.02 23.19
N GLY A 141 19.53 -1.26 22.15
CA GLY A 141 20.44 -1.70 21.10
C GLY A 141 19.83 -2.63 20.04
N ALA A 142 18.51 -2.79 20.02
CA ALA A 142 17.80 -3.67 19.09
C ALA A 142 16.57 -2.99 18.46
N TRP A 143 16.30 -3.33 17.20
CA TRP A 143 15.05 -2.98 16.54
C TRP A 143 13.94 -3.93 16.98
N ILE A 144 12.85 -3.36 17.48
CA ILE A 144 11.61 -4.05 17.80
C ILE A 144 10.56 -3.62 16.78
N ALA A 145 10.00 -4.59 16.05
CA ALA A 145 8.89 -4.37 15.14
C ALA A 145 7.60 -4.88 15.79
N SER A 146 6.68 -3.96 16.11
CA SER A 146 5.32 -4.25 16.57
C SER A 146 4.37 -4.04 15.40
N MET A 147 3.43 -4.95 15.16
CA MET A 147 2.55 -4.87 13.99
C MET A 147 1.14 -5.34 14.28
N SER A 148 0.19 -4.79 13.54
CA SER A 148 -1.20 -5.24 13.52
C SER A 148 -1.76 -5.15 12.11
N SER A 149 -2.64 -6.08 11.76
CA SER A 149 -3.31 -6.13 10.46
C SER A 149 -4.81 -5.97 10.63
N GLY A 150 -5.40 -5.06 9.86
CA GLY A 150 -6.83 -4.97 9.60
C GLY A 150 -7.15 -5.54 8.22
N GLY A 151 -7.37 -6.85 8.16
CA GLY A 151 -7.71 -7.60 6.94
C GLY A 151 -6.64 -7.67 5.85
N HIS A 152 -5.45 -7.08 6.04
CA HIS A 152 -4.37 -7.04 5.05
C HIS A 152 -3.48 -8.29 5.12
N PRO A 153 -2.81 -8.69 4.01
CA PRO A 153 -1.77 -9.71 4.05
C PRO A 153 -0.75 -9.46 5.17
N PHE A 154 -0.33 -10.56 5.83
CA PHE A 154 0.58 -10.46 6.97
C PHE A 154 1.99 -10.09 6.51
N PRO A 155 2.71 -9.25 7.26
CA PRO A 155 4.14 -9.04 7.04
C PRO A 155 4.92 -10.36 7.09
N VAL A 156 5.88 -10.51 6.20
CA VAL A 156 6.75 -11.69 6.11
C VAL A 156 8.09 -11.36 6.76
N LEU A 157 8.48 -12.13 7.77
CA LEU A 157 9.84 -12.14 8.26
C LEU A 157 10.67 -13.12 7.45
N THR A 158 11.73 -12.63 6.82
CA THR A 158 12.77 -13.47 6.23
C THR A 158 13.95 -13.55 7.18
N ARG A 159 14.34 -14.78 7.52
CA ARG A 159 15.43 -15.08 8.47
C ARG A 159 16.06 -16.41 8.13
N HIS A 160 17.39 -16.42 7.99
CA HIS A 160 18.18 -17.64 7.74
C HIS A 160 17.62 -18.56 6.63
N GLY A 161 17.18 -17.97 5.51
CA GLY A 161 16.61 -18.73 4.38
C GLY A 161 15.19 -19.26 4.61
N SER A 162 14.52 -18.82 5.67
CA SER A 162 13.10 -19.09 5.92
C SER A 162 12.29 -17.79 5.78
N ALA A 163 11.04 -17.92 5.34
CA ALA A 163 10.07 -16.83 5.30
C ALA A 163 8.83 -17.23 6.12
N THR A 164 8.35 -16.36 6.99
CA THR A 164 7.22 -16.66 7.89
C THR A 164 6.33 -15.45 8.05
N ASN A 165 5.02 -15.66 7.89
CA ASN A 165 4.00 -14.65 8.12
C ASN A 165 3.91 -14.29 9.61
N LEU A 166 3.90 -13.00 9.89
CA LEU A 166 3.82 -12.44 11.24
C LEU A 166 2.49 -11.71 11.41
N GLY A 167 1.62 -12.24 12.27
CA GLY A 167 0.39 -11.52 12.57
C GLY A 167 -0.68 -12.42 13.14
N ARG A 168 -1.82 -11.78 13.38
CA ARG A 168 -3.09 -12.43 13.68
C ARG A 168 -4.15 -11.74 12.83
N PRO A 169 -5.19 -12.47 12.38
CA PRO A 169 -6.29 -11.86 11.64
C PRO A 169 -6.93 -10.73 12.45
N GLY A 170 -7.31 -9.66 11.78
CA GLY A 170 -8.10 -8.56 12.32
C GLY A 170 -9.18 -8.10 11.32
N SER A 171 -10.12 -7.28 11.78
CA SER A 171 -11.26 -6.82 10.97
C SER A 171 -10.85 -5.98 9.76
N LEU A 172 -11.67 -5.97 8.71
CA LEU A 172 -11.56 -4.95 7.65
C LEU A 172 -11.91 -3.56 8.21
N LEU A 173 -11.32 -2.51 7.64
CA LEU A 173 -11.58 -1.14 8.09
C LEU A 173 -12.66 -0.45 7.25
N GLY A 174 -13.49 0.36 7.89
CA GLY A 174 -14.54 1.16 7.23
C GLY A 174 -15.87 0.45 7.03
N LEU A 175 -16.00 -0.82 7.44
CA LEU A 175 -17.25 -1.60 7.29
C LEU A 175 -18.05 -1.75 8.58
N PHE A 176 -17.38 -1.84 9.73
CA PHE A 176 -18.01 -2.20 11.00
C PHE A 176 -17.55 -1.23 12.09
N ASP A 177 -18.47 -0.84 12.97
CA ASP A 177 -18.14 -0.06 14.16
C ASP A 177 -17.32 -0.90 15.16
N ASP A 178 -17.72 -2.15 15.36
CA ASP A 178 -17.06 -3.10 16.27
C ASP A 178 -15.99 -3.89 15.52
N VAL A 179 -14.73 -3.67 15.90
CA VAL A 179 -13.55 -4.20 15.20
C VAL A 179 -12.52 -4.76 16.18
N GLU A 180 -11.94 -5.89 15.79
CA GLU A 180 -10.89 -6.55 16.56
C GLU A 180 -9.55 -6.46 15.82
N PHE A 181 -8.53 -5.99 16.54
CA PHE A 181 -7.14 -5.92 16.07
C PHE A 181 -6.22 -6.47 17.14
N HIS A 182 -5.11 -7.06 16.70
CA HIS A 182 -4.15 -7.71 17.60
C HIS A 182 -2.72 -7.30 17.24
N ASP A 183 -1.95 -6.91 18.26
CA ASP A 183 -0.53 -6.62 18.09
C ASP A 183 0.31 -7.89 18.20
N VAL A 184 1.27 -8.04 17.29
CA VAL A 184 2.36 -9.02 17.37
C VAL A 184 3.68 -8.25 17.37
N SER A 185 4.64 -8.64 18.20
CA SER A 185 5.94 -7.99 18.25
C SER A 185 7.07 -8.99 18.08
N ILE A 186 8.08 -8.59 17.31
CA ILE A 186 9.30 -9.37 17.10
C ILE A 186 10.53 -8.47 17.27
N LYS A 187 11.64 -9.11 17.67
CA LYS A 187 12.96 -8.49 17.54
C LYS A 187 13.46 -8.72 16.11
N LEU A 188 13.79 -7.64 15.41
CA LEU A 188 14.40 -7.67 14.08
C LEU A 188 15.92 -7.73 14.27
N ALA A 189 16.48 -8.93 14.17
CA ALA A 189 17.91 -9.17 14.31
C ALA A 189 18.65 -8.74 13.03
N ARG A 190 19.96 -8.57 13.15
CA ARG A 190 20.81 -8.26 12.00
C ARG A 190 20.73 -9.39 10.96
N GLY A 191 20.57 -9.03 9.71
CA GLY A 191 20.38 -9.92 8.56
C GLY A 191 18.92 -10.23 8.25
N ASP A 192 17.98 -9.96 9.16
CA ASP A 192 16.56 -10.16 8.91
C ASP A 192 15.99 -9.09 7.98
N SER A 193 15.00 -9.48 7.17
CA SER A 193 14.11 -8.54 6.49
C SER A 193 12.67 -8.74 6.93
N LEU A 194 11.95 -7.64 7.10
CA LEU A 194 10.49 -7.61 7.23
C LEU A 194 9.93 -7.07 5.91
N VAL A 195 9.02 -7.83 5.31
CA VAL A 195 8.46 -7.53 3.98
C VAL A 195 6.95 -7.37 4.10
N LEU A 196 6.43 -6.23 3.67
CA LEU A 196 5.00 -5.94 3.61
C LEU A 196 4.60 -5.87 2.14
N TYR A 197 3.48 -6.47 1.76
CA TYR A 197 3.03 -6.52 0.38
C TYR A 197 1.51 -6.42 0.27
N THR A 198 1.03 -5.83 -0.83
CA THR A 198 -0.39 -5.87 -1.22
C THR A 198 -0.68 -7.12 -2.03
N ASP A 199 -1.94 -7.51 -2.11
CA ASP A 199 -2.39 -8.73 -2.78
C ASP A 199 -1.98 -8.82 -4.26
N GLY A 200 -1.72 -7.71 -4.96
CA GLY A 200 -1.11 -7.71 -6.29
C GLY A 200 0.19 -8.50 -6.41
N MET A 201 0.93 -8.70 -5.31
CA MET A 201 2.13 -9.56 -5.26
C MET A 201 1.83 -11.06 -5.27
N VAL A 202 0.59 -11.47 -4.98
CA VAL A 202 0.14 -12.88 -5.00
C VAL A 202 -0.95 -13.16 -6.03
N GLU A 203 -1.66 -12.12 -6.47
CA GLU A 203 -2.80 -12.22 -7.39
C GLU A 203 -2.41 -12.19 -8.89
N GLY A 204 -1.13 -12.03 -9.20
CA GLY A 204 -0.62 -12.15 -10.56
C GLY A 204 -1.02 -13.47 -11.22
N ARG A 205 -1.49 -13.44 -12.48
CA ARG A 205 -2.01 -14.64 -13.17
C ARG A 205 -1.19 -15.04 -14.40
N ASN A 206 -1.01 -16.35 -14.57
CA ASN A 206 -0.39 -16.93 -15.77
C ASN A 206 -1.43 -17.17 -16.90
N HIS A 207 -0.98 -17.77 -18.01
CA HIS A 207 -1.81 -18.09 -19.18
C HIS A 207 -2.93 -19.10 -18.91
N GLN A 208 -2.86 -19.83 -17.79
CA GLN A 208 -3.88 -20.78 -17.34
C GLN A 208 -4.85 -20.14 -16.33
N ASP A 209 -4.75 -18.82 -16.11
CA ASP A 209 -5.51 -18.05 -15.11
C ASP A 209 -5.23 -18.48 -13.65
N GLU A 210 -4.08 -19.15 -13.42
CA GLU A 210 -3.65 -19.54 -12.08
C GLU A 210 -2.95 -18.37 -11.38
N PHE A 211 -3.29 -18.17 -10.10
CA PHE A 211 -2.61 -17.20 -9.25
C PHE A 211 -1.15 -17.58 -8.98
N TYR A 212 -0.30 -16.57 -8.90
CA TYR A 212 1.10 -16.68 -8.50
C TYR A 212 1.19 -17.28 -7.09
N GLY A 213 0.38 -16.74 -6.18
CA GLY A 213 0.13 -17.31 -4.86
C GLY A 213 1.26 -17.08 -3.86
N GLU A 214 0.89 -17.17 -2.59
CA GLU A 214 1.76 -16.87 -1.46
C GLU A 214 2.99 -17.80 -1.38
N ALA A 215 2.84 -19.10 -1.69
CA ALA A 215 3.95 -20.04 -1.62
C ALA A 215 5.12 -19.66 -2.56
N ARG A 216 4.83 -19.14 -3.75
CA ARG A 216 5.85 -18.66 -4.68
C ARG A 216 6.49 -17.38 -4.18
N LEU A 217 5.69 -16.45 -3.68
CA LEU A 217 6.19 -15.21 -3.06
C LEU A 217 7.17 -15.50 -1.92
N LEU A 218 6.81 -16.38 -0.99
CA LEU A 218 7.71 -16.77 0.11
C LEU A 218 9.01 -17.40 -0.42
N GLY A 219 8.95 -18.20 -1.49
CA GLY A 219 10.12 -18.77 -2.16
C GLY A 219 11.03 -17.73 -2.82
N ALA A 220 10.45 -16.66 -3.39
CA ALA A 220 11.20 -15.53 -3.93
C ALA A 220 11.86 -14.69 -2.83
N LEU A 221 11.17 -14.49 -1.69
CA LEU A 221 11.66 -13.67 -0.58
C LEU A 221 12.83 -14.28 0.20
N ILE A 222 13.08 -15.58 0.07
CA ILE A 222 14.23 -16.25 0.69
C ILE A 222 15.47 -16.30 -0.22
N GLN A 223 15.38 -15.82 -1.46
CA GLN A 223 16.52 -15.77 -2.36
C GLN A 223 17.57 -14.77 -1.85
N PRO A 224 18.88 -15.02 -2.06
CA PRO A 224 19.92 -14.10 -1.66
C PRO A 224 19.79 -12.72 -2.32
N ALA A 225 19.73 -11.67 -1.51
CA ALA A 225 19.71 -10.28 -1.97
C ALA A 225 20.80 -9.46 -1.25
N ALA A 226 21.44 -8.51 -1.95
CA ALA A 226 22.50 -7.70 -1.35
C ALA A 226 21.96 -6.52 -0.53
N SER A 227 20.76 -6.03 -0.84
CA SER A 227 20.07 -4.92 -0.17
C SER A 227 18.56 -5.19 -0.04
N ALA A 228 17.84 -4.30 0.65
CA ALA A 228 16.38 -4.27 0.66
C ALA A 228 15.81 -3.97 -0.73
N GLU A 229 16.47 -3.09 -1.49
CA GLU A 229 16.09 -2.74 -2.86
C GLU A 229 16.24 -3.92 -3.82
N ASP A 230 17.35 -4.66 -3.72
CA ASP A 230 17.57 -5.87 -4.51
C ASP A 230 16.49 -6.92 -4.21
N LEU A 231 16.16 -7.13 -2.93
CA LEU A 231 15.12 -8.08 -2.54
C LEU A 231 13.75 -7.66 -3.10
N ALA A 232 13.42 -6.37 -3.00
CA ALA A 232 12.17 -5.84 -3.52
C ALA A 232 12.05 -6.01 -5.04
N ASN A 233 13.11 -5.65 -5.77
CA ASN A 233 13.17 -5.75 -7.22
C ASN A 233 13.14 -7.20 -7.71
N GLN A 234 13.84 -8.12 -7.03
CA GLN A 234 13.81 -9.54 -7.35
C GLN A 234 12.40 -10.13 -7.17
N ALA A 235 11.75 -9.86 -6.03
CA ALA A 235 10.41 -10.36 -5.76
C ALA A 235 9.38 -9.85 -6.78
N VAL A 236 9.42 -8.55 -7.10
CA VAL A 236 8.53 -7.97 -8.11
C VAL A 236 8.83 -8.54 -9.50
N ALA A 237 10.11 -8.68 -9.87
CA ALA A 237 10.49 -9.26 -11.15
C ALA A 237 10.00 -10.72 -11.30
N ASP A 238 10.02 -11.52 -10.24
CA ASP A 238 9.52 -12.90 -10.27
C ASP A 238 8.01 -12.94 -10.54
N VAL A 239 7.22 -12.11 -9.85
CA VAL A 239 5.77 -11.95 -10.09
C VAL A 239 5.51 -11.50 -11.52
N MET A 240 6.22 -10.47 -11.99
CA MET A 240 6.06 -9.94 -13.35
C MET A 240 6.45 -10.95 -14.43
N THR A 241 7.44 -11.82 -14.18
CA THR A 241 7.86 -12.87 -15.12
C THR A 241 6.84 -14.00 -15.19
N PHE A 242 6.16 -14.29 -14.08
CA PHE A 242 5.07 -15.26 -14.04
C PHE A 242 3.81 -14.77 -14.77
N GLN A 243 3.53 -13.47 -14.72
CA GLN A 243 2.37 -12.85 -15.37
C GLN A 243 2.51 -12.86 -16.90
N THR A 244 1.47 -13.32 -17.59
CA THR A 244 1.44 -13.38 -19.08
C THR A 244 0.73 -12.19 -19.73
N SER A 245 0.10 -11.33 -18.93
CA SER A 245 -0.52 -10.07 -19.36
C SER A 245 -0.06 -8.91 -18.48
N HIS A 246 -0.30 -7.66 -18.89
CA HIS A 246 -0.05 -6.49 -18.05
C HIS A 246 -0.66 -6.65 -16.64
N ALA A 247 -0.01 -6.04 -15.64
CA ALA A 247 -0.47 -6.04 -14.26
C ALA A 247 -1.97 -5.66 -14.20
N ARG A 248 -2.79 -6.58 -13.69
CA ARG A 248 -4.24 -6.35 -13.52
C ARG A 248 -4.54 -5.56 -12.26
N ASP A 249 -3.66 -5.68 -11.27
CA ASP A 249 -3.76 -4.97 -10.01
C ASP A 249 -2.53 -4.14 -9.70
N ASP A 250 -2.73 -3.23 -8.76
CA ASP A 250 -1.66 -2.43 -8.20
C ASP A 250 -0.71 -3.33 -7.39
N ILE A 251 0.58 -2.99 -7.39
CA ILE A 251 1.58 -3.69 -6.59
C ILE A 251 2.22 -2.65 -5.69
N ALA A 252 2.17 -2.89 -4.39
CA ALA A 252 2.99 -2.20 -3.41
C ALA A 252 3.75 -3.23 -2.55
N LEU A 253 5.05 -3.00 -2.41
CA LEU A 253 5.96 -3.82 -1.63
C LEU A 253 6.87 -2.90 -0.82
N VAL A 254 7.00 -3.13 0.47
CA VAL A 254 7.95 -2.43 1.36
C VAL A 254 8.86 -3.47 2.02
N VAL A 255 10.16 -3.30 1.88
CA VAL A 255 11.19 -4.16 2.48
C VAL A 255 11.98 -3.35 3.50
N ILE A 256 12.08 -3.88 4.72
CA ILE A 256 12.79 -3.28 5.85
C ILE A 256 13.82 -4.29 6.32
N ARG A 257 15.11 -4.00 6.12
CA ARG A 257 16.21 -4.91 6.44
C ARG A 257 17.11 -4.32 7.51
N ASN A 258 17.44 -5.12 8.51
CA ASN A 258 18.44 -4.74 9.51
C ASN A 258 19.84 -5.21 9.03
N ALA A 259 20.65 -4.30 8.50
CA ALA A 259 21.91 -4.61 7.80
C ALA A 259 23.12 -4.87 8.73
#